data_AF-A0A7S3H300-F1
#
_entry.id   AF-A0A7S3H300-F1
#
_cell.length_a   1.000
_cell.length_b   1.000
_cell.length_c   1.000
_cell.angle_alpha   90.00
_cell.angle_beta   90.00
_cell.angle_gamma   90.00
#
_symmetry.space_group_name_H-M   'P 1'
#
loop_
_entity.id
_entity.type
_entity.pdbx_description
1 polymer ?
#
loop_
_entity_poly.entity_id
_entity_poly.type
_entity_poly.pdbx_seq_one_letter_code
_entity_poly.pdbx_strand_id
1 'polypeptide(L)'
;FVGHYGFLPFSAFRTLVPTDAKTIFVLAEKRSRKTATKQHRAAKCDAIFNSLFSYLIQQFPRAKVVIRRGDDLYSDFIRLASAPVTICSVSSFCLWPAYVNPNVAHFPLTKLIVRRDASVNLGFKWIAQPEVLLGAQYEHTQTNVLLEQ
;
A
#
# COMPACT_ATOMS: atom_id res chain seq x y z
N PHE A 1 -9.30 -10.96 -12.28
CA PHE A 1 -8.41 -9.77 -12.24
C PHE A 1 -7.56 -9.81 -10.99
N VAL A 2 -6.25 -10.07 -11.13
CA VAL A 2 -5.30 -9.96 -10.02
C VAL A 2 -5.05 -8.45 -9.83
N GLY A 3 -5.84 -7.82 -8.96
CA GLY A 3 -5.72 -6.40 -8.65
C GLY A 3 -4.29 -6.10 -8.19
N HIS A 4 -3.62 -5.21 -8.92
CA HIS A 4 -2.30 -4.70 -8.56
C HIS A 4 -2.43 -3.84 -7.29
N TYR A 5 -2.34 -4.51 -6.15
CA TYR A 5 -2.31 -3.96 -4.80
C TYR A 5 -1.11 -3.01 -4.66
N GLY A 6 -1.33 -1.69 -4.69
CA GLY A 6 -0.22 -0.72 -4.62
C GLY A 6 -0.54 0.59 -3.89
N PHE A 7 -1.75 1.12 -4.05
CA PHE A 7 -2.11 2.44 -3.51
C PHE A 7 -3.48 2.42 -2.81
N LEU A 8 -3.56 3.16 -1.70
CA LEU A 8 -4.83 3.50 -1.06
C LEU A 8 -5.49 4.68 -1.80
N PRO A 9 -6.84 4.78 -1.76
CA PRO A 9 -7.52 6.01 -2.15
C PRO A 9 -6.99 7.21 -1.37
N PHE A 10 -6.87 8.38 -2.02
CA PHE A 10 -6.30 9.56 -1.37
C PHE A 10 -7.11 10.05 -0.16
N SER A 11 -8.43 9.79 -0.18
CA SER A 11 -9.32 10.05 0.96
C SER A 11 -8.88 9.34 2.24
N ALA A 12 -8.27 8.15 2.14
CA ALA A 12 -7.75 7.43 3.31
C ALA A 12 -6.72 8.26 4.07
N PHE A 13 -5.82 8.97 3.37
CA PHE A 13 -4.83 9.82 4.03
C PHE A 13 -5.45 11.02 4.72
N ARG A 14 -6.49 11.62 4.14
CA ARG A 14 -7.22 12.73 4.77
C ARG A 14 -7.86 12.31 6.10
N THR A 15 -8.38 11.09 6.17
CA THR A 15 -9.05 10.57 7.36
C THR A 15 -8.07 10.12 8.44
N LEU A 16 -6.91 9.57 8.04
CA LEU A 16 -6.03 8.83 8.95
C LEU A 16 -4.78 9.61 9.38
N VAL A 17 -4.34 10.59 8.59
CA VAL A 17 -3.20 11.43 8.98
C VAL A 17 -3.68 12.44 10.05
N PRO A 18 -3.00 12.51 11.22
CA PRO A 18 -3.32 13.50 12.24
C PRO A 18 -3.23 14.94 11.71
N THR A 19 -4.17 15.79 12.10
CA THR A 19 -4.22 17.21 11.66
C THR A 19 -3.06 18.07 12.16
N ASP A 20 -2.36 17.59 13.18
CA ASP A 20 -1.17 18.19 13.80
C ASP A 20 0.14 17.48 13.36
N ALA A 21 0.08 16.57 12.39
CA ALA A 21 1.25 15.90 11.85
C ALA A 21 2.30 16.91 11.37
N LYS A 22 3.51 16.81 11.91
CA LYS A 22 4.63 17.70 11.53
C LYS A 22 5.32 17.24 10.25
N THR A 23 5.41 15.92 10.05
CA THR A 23 6.06 15.31 8.88
C THR A 23 5.25 14.11 8.42
N ILE A 24 5.04 14.00 7.11
CA ILE A 24 4.40 12.86 6.46
C ILE A 24 5.44 12.21 5.55
N PHE A 25 5.86 10.99 5.90
CA PHE A 25 6.73 10.18 5.07
C PHE A 25 5.89 9.26 4.18
N VAL A 26 6.07 9.36 2.87
CA VAL A 26 5.50 8.43 1.89
C VAL A 26 6.64 7.53 1.42
N LEU A 27 6.62 6.27 1.83
CA LEU A 27 7.64 5.28 1.51
C LEU A 27 7.13 4.37 0.40
N ALA A 28 7.98 4.09 -0.57
CA ALA A 28 7.68 3.14 -1.62
C ALA A 28 8.93 2.47 -2.19
N GLU A 29 8.73 1.35 -2.87
CA GLU A 29 9.82 0.64 -3.51
C GLU A 29 10.55 1.47 -4.57
N LYS A 30 11.81 1.09 -4.80
CA LYS A 30 12.62 1.65 -5.88
C LYS A 30 11.91 1.47 -7.21
N ARG A 31 12.07 2.45 -8.10
CA ARG A 31 11.73 2.28 -9.51
C ARG A 31 12.54 1.12 -10.10
N SER A 32 11.93 -0.06 -10.24
CA SER A 32 12.61 -1.23 -10.80
C SER A 32 12.89 -1.04 -12.29
N ARG A 33 14.10 -1.43 -12.75
CA ARG A 33 14.44 -1.49 -14.18
C ARG A 33 13.63 -2.54 -14.94
N LYS A 34 13.12 -3.58 -14.28
CA LYS A 34 12.22 -4.59 -14.90
C LYS A 34 10.84 -4.03 -15.25
N THR A 35 10.41 -2.95 -14.60
CA THR A 35 9.24 -2.15 -14.99
C THR A 35 9.58 -1.03 -15.97
N ALA A 36 10.85 -0.68 -16.17
CA ALA A 36 11.28 0.32 -17.13
C ALA A 36 11.15 -0.15 -18.58
N THR A 37 11.23 -1.47 -18.83
CA THR A 37 10.85 -2.07 -20.13
C THR A 37 9.36 -1.92 -20.44
N LYS A 38 8.52 -1.63 -19.43
CA LYS A 38 7.12 -1.22 -19.57
C LYS A 38 7.00 0.28 -19.30
N GLN A 39 7.68 1.11 -20.11
CA GLN A 39 7.80 2.57 -19.95
C GLN A 39 6.49 3.27 -19.53
N HIS A 40 5.35 2.90 -20.12
CA HIS A 40 4.04 3.49 -19.81
C HIS A 40 3.56 3.28 -18.37
N ARG A 41 4.02 2.24 -17.67
CA ARG A 41 3.63 1.98 -16.26
C ARG A 41 4.42 2.83 -15.28
N ALA A 42 5.70 3.08 -15.58
CA ALA A 42 6.55 3.90 -14.72
C ALA A 42 6.08 5.36 -14.66
N ALA A 43 5.74 5.95 -15.81
CA ALA A 43 5.21 7.32 -15.88
C ALA A 43 3.87 7.46 -15.12
N LYS A 44 3.00 6.45 -15.18
CA LYS A 44 1.74 6.43 -14.42
C LYS A 44 1.99 6.38 -12.91
N CYS A 45 2.94 5.57 -12.44
CA CYS A 45 3.31 5.55 -11.03
C CYS A 45 3.85 6.92 -10.57
N ASP A 46 4.71 7.56 -11.37
CA ASP A 46 5.25 8.88 -11.06
C ASP A 46 4.13 9.94 -10.99
N ALA A 47 3.17 9.89 -11.93
CA ALA A 47 2.00 10.77 -11.90
C ALA A 47 1.17 10.57 -10.62
N ILE A 48 0.95 9.33 -10.18
CA ILE A 48 0.23 9.05 -8.92
C ILE A 48 0.98 9.62 -7.72
N PHE A 49 2.31 9.46 -7.64
CA PHE A 49 3.10 10.04 -6.54
C PHE A 49 3.05 11.57 -6.55
N ASN A 50 3.11 12.20 -7.73
CA ASN A 50 3.00 13.65 -7.85
C ASN A 50 1.61 14.14 -7.41
N SER A 51 0.54 13.48 -7.86
CA SER A 51 -0.82 13.81 -7.43
C SER A 51 -1.01 13.58 -5.93
N LEU A 52 -0.43 12.52 -5.37
CA LEU A 52 -0.47 12.27 -3.93
C LEU A 52 0.28 13.35 -3.16
N PHE A 53 1.46 13.75 -3.63
CA PHE A 53 2.22 14.86 -3.04
C PHE A 53 1.38 16.13 -3.01
N SER A 54 0.85 16.55 -4.16
CA SER A 54 -0.02 17.73 -4.28
C SER A 54 -1.25 17.65 -3.37
N TYR A 55 -1.86 16.49 -3.27
CA TYR A 55 -2.99 16.27 -2.38
C TYR A 55 -2.59 16.43 -0.90
N LEU A 56 -1.49 15.82 -0.48
CA LEU A 56 -1.03 15.88 0.91
C LEU A 56 -0.64 17.29 1.34
N ILE A 57 0.07 18.06 0.49
CA ILE A 57 0.42 19.44 0.80
C ILE A 57 -0.82 20.34 0.87
N GLN A 58 -1.85 20.05 0.07
CA GLN A 58 -3.10 20.81 0.09
C GLN A 58 -3.92 20.50 1.35
N GLN A 59 -4.00 19.23 1.76
CA GLN A 59 -4.77 18.81 2.92
C GLN A 59 -4.05 19.09 4.25
N PHE A 60 -2.71 19.03 4.26
CA PHE A 60 -1.87 19.17 5.44
C PHE A 60 -0.81 20.27 5.23
N PRO A 61 -1.20 21.55 5.07
CA PRO A 61 -0.30 22.62 4.68
C PRO A 61 0.80 22.93 5.72
N ARG A 62 0.60 22.51 6.98
CA ARG A 62 1.59 22.67 8.07
C ARG A 62 2.56 21.49 8.16
N ALA A 63 2.31 20.39 7.45
CA ALA A 63 3.12 19.20 7.50
C ALA A 63 4.20 19.24 6.41
N LYS A 64 5.41 18.82 6.74
CA LYS A 64 6.45 18.54 5.74
C LYS A 64 6.16 17.19 5.09
N VAL A 65 5.85 17.19 3.79
CA VAL A 65 5.65 15.95 3.03
C VAL A 65 6.98 15.51 2.40
N VAL A 66 7.38 14.26 2.64
CA VAL A 66 8.63 13.68 2.13
C VAL A 66 8.33 12.36 1.44
N ILE A 67 8.56 12.28 0.14
CA ILE A 67 8.46 11.03 -0.63
C ILE A 67 9.85 10.39 -0.70
N ARG A 68 9.97 9.15 -0.24
CA ARG A 68 11.19 8.32 -0.33
C ARG A 68 10.88 7.08 -1.16
N ARG A 69 11.69 6.84 -2.18
CA ARG A 69 11.48 5.72 -3.12
C ARG A 69 12.74 4.88 -3.27
N GLY A 70 12.72 3.66 -2.74
CA GLY A 70 13.84 2.74 -2.84
C GLY A 70 14.99 3.08 -1.90
N ASP A 71 14.67 3.65 -0.74
CA ASP A 71 15.63 3.75 0.36
C ASP A 71 15.95 2.34 0.90
N ASP A 72 16.94 2.28 1.80
CA ASP A 72 17.32 1.05 2.48
C ASP A 72 16.15 0.47 3.29
N LEU A 73 15.96 -0.86 3.18
CA LEU A 73 14.85 -1.58 3.80
C LEU A 73 14.86 -1.43 5.32
N TYR A 74 16.03 -1.42 5.95
CA TYR A 74 16.16 -1.27 7.39
C TYR A 74 15.75 0.13 7.86
N SER A 75 16.15 1.16 7.12
CA SER A 75 15.76 2.55 7.35
C SER A 75 14.24 2.73 7.22
N ASP A 76 13.63 2.17 6.18
CA ASP A 76 12.17 2.23 6.01
C ASP A 76 11.43 1.41 7.07
N PHE A 77 11.99 0.26 7.48
CA PHE A 77 11.47 -0.53 8.60
C PHE A 77 11.41 0.30 9.88
N ILE A 78 12.52 0.94 10.27
CA ILE A 78 12.56 1.78 11.48
C ILE A 78 11.54 2.92 11.38
N ARG A 79 11.45 3.60 10.23
CA ARG A 79 10.48 4.70 10.04
C ARG A 79 9.05 4.24 10.26
N LEU A 80 8.68 3.10 9.70
CA LEU A 80 7.34 2.53 9.84
C LEU A 80 7.07 1.95 11.23
N ALA A 81 8.07 1.36 11.88
CA ALA A 81 7.95 0.77 13.22
C ALA A 81 7.91 1.82 14.34
N SER A 82 8.56 2.98 14.15
CA SER A 82 8.64 4.05 15.15
C SER A 82 7.66 5.20 14.93
N ALA A 83 6.95 5.24 13.80
CA ALA A 83 5.99 6.30 13.53
C ALA A 83 4.82 6.27 14.53
N PRO A 84 4.36 7.43 15.03
CA PRO A 84 3.17 7.50 15.88
C PRO A 84 1.90 6.97 15.18
N VAL A 85 1.81 7.20 13.87
CA VAL A 85 0.75 6.68 13.00
C VAL A 85 1.38 6.11 11.73
N THR A 86 1.13 4.83 11.48
CA THR A 86 1.54 4.12 10.26
C THR A 86 0.32 3.78 9.43
N ILE A 87 0.32 4.17 8.15
CA ILE A 87 -0.76 3.88 7.20
C ILE A 87 -0.19 2.99 6.11
N CYS A 88 -0.60 1.73 6.09
CA CYS A 88 -0.11 0.75 5.14
C CYS A 88 -1.02 0.61 3.93
N SER A 89 -0.43 0.56 2.74
CA SER A 89 -1.09 -0.09 1.62
C SER A 89 -1.03 -1.61 1.77
N VAL A 90 -1.78 -2.30 0.92
CA VAL A 90 -1.87 -3.76 0.74
C VAL A 90 -0.55 -4.40 0.27
N SER A 91 0.52 -4.26 1.06
CA SER A 91 1.86 -4.77 0.75
C SER A 91 2.49 -5.45 1.97
N SER A 92 3.16 -6.58 1.74
CA SER A 92 3.97 -7.26 2.75
C SER A 92 5.13 -6.39 3.26
N PHE A 93 5.60 -5.43 2.45
CA PHE A 93 6.62 -4.44 2.83
C PHE A 93 6.22 -3.67 4.09
N CYS A 94 4.93 -3.32 4.23
CA CYS A 94 4.44 -2.54 5.36
C CYS A 94 3.92 -3.40 6.51
N LEU A 95 3.64 -4.68 6.26
CA LEU A 95 3.01 -5.57 7.25
C LEU A 95 3.87 -5.77 8.49
N TRP A 96 5.13 -6.19 8.33
CA TRP A 96 6.00 -6.47 9.48
C TRP A 96 6.36 -5.23 10.29
N PRO A 97 6.75 -4.10 9.67
CA PRO A 97 6.98 -2.87 10.43
C PRO A 97 5.73 -2.39 11.17
N ALA A 98 4.55 -2.52 10.57
CA ALA A 98 3.28 -2.17 11.23
C ALA A 98 2.98 -3.09 12.42
N TYR A 99 3.26 -4.39 12.30
CA TYR A 99 3.06 -5.36 13.37
C TYR A 99 3.92 -5.08 14.61
N VAL A 100 5.17 -4.64 14.41
CA VAL A 100 6.06 -4.32 15.53
C VAL A 100 5.94 -2.87 16.01
N ASN A 101 5.10 -2.05 15.38
CA ASN A 101 4.89 -0.67 15.80
C ASN A 101 4.05 -0.65 17.09
N PRO A 102 4.55 -0.09 18.22
CA PRO A 102 3.82 -0.06 19.48
C PRO A 102 2.70 1.00 19.51
N ASN A 103 2.59 1.84 18.49
CA ASN A 103 1.63 2.93 18.36
C ASN A 103 0.43 2.51 17.48
N VAL A 104 -0.05 3.43 16.63
CA VAL A 104 -1.21 3.18 15.78
C VAL A 104 -0.75 2.75 14.39
N ALA A 105 -1.14 1.54 13.99
CA ALA A 105 -1.00 1.07 12.63
C ALA A 105 -2.38 0.81 11.98
N HIS A 106 -2.54 1.35 10.79
CA HIS A 106 -3.72 1.20 9.94
C HIS A 106 -3.39 0.31 8.74
N PHE A 107 -4.21 -0.72 8.56
CA PHE A 107 -4.06 -1.68 7.47
C PHE A 107 -5.43 -1.92 6.78
N PRO A 108 -5.48 -1.95 5.44
CA PRO A 108 -6.70 -2.27 4.70
C PRO A 108 -7.06 -3.76 4.80
N LEU A 109 -8.35 -4.04 4.99
CA LEU A 109 -8.87 -5.41 4.97
C LEU A 109 -8.84 -5.95 3.53
N THR A 110 -8.04 -6.99 3.29
CA THR A 110 -8.01 -7.70 2.01
C THR A 110 -7.92 -9.21 2.16
N LYS A 111 -8.36 -9.94 1.13
CA LYS A 111 -8.25 -11.41 1.07
C LYS A 111 -6.81 -11.91 1.26
N LEU A 112 -5.80 -11.09 0.92
CA LEU A 112 -4.39 -11.41 1.10
C LEU A 112 -4.01 -11.58 2.57
N ILE A 113 -4.64 -10.81 3.46
CA ILE A 113 -4.26 -10.74 4.88
C ILE A 113 -5.26 -11.51 5.74
N VAL A 114 -6.55 -11.36 5.47
CA VAL A 114 -7.58 -11.94 6.33
C VAL A 114 -8.24 -13.20 5.77
N ARG A 115 -7.85 -13.72 4.59
CA ARG A 115 -8.43 -14.96 3.99
C ARG A 115 -9.95 -15.12 4.21
N ARG A 116 -10.73 -14.04 3.98
CA ARG A 116 -12.19 -13.89 4.21
C ARG A 116 -12.67 -13.75 5.67
N ASP A 117 -11.84 -13.98 6.67
CA ASP A 117 -12.19 -13.80 8.08
C ASP A 117 -11.77 -12.42 8.60
N ALA A 118 -12.64 -11.43 8.40
CA ALA A 118 -12.43 -10.08 8.90
C ALA A 118 -12.58 -9.96 10.43
N SER A 119 -12.90 -11.06 11.14
CA SER A 119 -13.04 -11.07 12.60
C SER A 119 -11.69 -11.21 13.34
N VAL A 120 -10.61 -11.56 12.63
CA VAL A 120 -9.28 -11.71 13.21
C VAL A 120 -8.72 -10.34 13.65
N ASN A 121 -8.62 -10.13 14.96
CA ASN A 121 -8.00 -8.96 15.54
C ASN A 121 -6.47 -9.15 15.60
N LEU A 122 -5.74 -8.56 14.66
CA LEU A 122 -4.27 -8.57 14.62
C LEU A 122 -3.64 -7.41 15.39
N GLY A 123 -4.40 -6.66 16.20
CA GLY A 123 -3.91 -5.48 16.93
C GLY A 123 -3.89 -4.19 16.11
N PHE A 124 -4.44 -4.19 14.89
CA PHE A 124 -4.50 -3.01 14.01
C PHE A 124 -5.83 -2.27 14.09
N LYS A 125 -5.82 -0.97 13.76
CA LYS A 125 -7.05 -0.24 13.44
C LYS A 125 -7.39 -0.46 11.97
N TRP A 126 -8.20 -1.49 11.72
CA TRP A 126 -8.67 -1.86 10.38
C TRP A 126 -9.40 -0.71 9.70
N ILE A 127 -8.98 -0.37 8.48
CA ILE A 127 -9.70 0.57 7.64
C ILE A 127 -10.73 -0.24 6.82
N ALA A 128 -12.00 -0.16 7.20
CA ALA A 128 -13.10 -0.57 6.32
C ALA A 128 -13.34 0.60 5.34
N GLN A 129 -13.04 0.56 4.05
CA GLN A 129 -12.81 -0.51 3.07
C GLN A 129 -11.85 -0.04 1.94
N PRO A 130 -11.30 -0.95 1.12
CA PRO A 130 -11.59 -0.83 -0.32
C PRO A 130 -12.30 -2.09 -0.84
N GLU A 131 -13.54 -1.94 -1.27
CA GLU A 131 -14.25 -2.99 -1.98
C GLU A 131 -13.68 -3.16 -3.40
N VAL A 132 -13.35 -4.40 -3.78
CA VAL A 132 -13.01 -4.76 -5.18
C VAL A 132 -14.03 -5.79 -5.63
N LEU A 133 -14.91 -5.37 -6.56
CA LEU A 133 -15.84 -6.22 -7.28
C LEU A 133 -15.07 -7.29 -8.05
N LEU A 134 -15.49 -8.55 -7.87
CA LEU A 134 -14.89 -9.70 -8.52
C LEU A 134 -15.19 -9.64 -10.03
N GLY A 135 -14.16 -9.46 -10.85
CA GLY A 135 -14.20 -10.04 -12.19
C GLY A 135 -14.43 -11.54 -12.06
N ALA A 136 -15.37 -12.05 -12.85
CA ALA A 136 -15.96 -13.39 -12.85
C ALA A 136 -15.01 -14.57 -12.59
N GLN A 137 -15.61 -15.70 -12.19
CA GLN A 137 -14.90 -16.93 -11.81
C GLN A 137 -13.80 -17.29 -12.81
N TYR A 138 -12.60 -17.51 -12.29
CA TYR A 138 -11.58 -18.26 -13.01
C TYR A 138 -12.04 -19.72 -13.02
N GLU A 139 -12.69 -20.15 -14.11
CA GLU A 139 -12.66 -21.55 -14.46
C GLU A 139 -11.22 -21.90 -14.82
N HIS A 140 -10.66 -22.82 -14.05
CA HIS A 140 -9.41 -23.45 -14.37
C HIS A 140 -9.69 -24.37 -15.57
N THR A 141 -9.60 -23.86 -16.80
CA THR A 141 -9.55 -24.74 -17.96
C THR A 141 -8.25 -25.51 -17.84
N GLN A 142 -8.34 -26.77 -17.38
CA GLN A 142 -7.26 -27.73 -17.51
C GLN A 142 -7.05 -27.93 -19.00
N THR A 143 -6.10 -27.21 -19.60
CA THR A 143 -5.58 -27.59 -20.90
C THR A 143 -4.81 -28.89 -20.69
N ASN A 144 -5.49 -30.02 -20.88
CA ASN A 144 -4.82 -31.31 -21.03
C ASN A 144 -3.86 -31.16 -22.20
N VAL A 145 -2.57 -31.05 -21.89
CA VAL A 145 -1.51 -31.32 -22.85
C VAL A 145 -1.62 -32.81 -23.16
N LEU A 146 -2.27 -33.14 -24.27
CA LEU A 146 -2.16 -34.45 -24.90
C LEU A 146 -0.71 -34.60 -25.36
N LEU A 147 0.08 -35.29 -24.54
CA LEU A 147 1.23 -36.05 -24.98
C LEU A 147 0.70 -37.40 -25.46
N GLU A 148 0.49 -37.53 -26.77
CA GLU A 148 0.50 -38.80 -27.51
C GLU A 148 1.55 -38.57 -28.61
N GLN A 149 2.79 -39.04 -28.43
CA GLN A 149 3.31 -40.35 -28.87
C GLN A 149 3.01 -40.65 -30.34
#